data_AF-A0AAE9PQ05-F1
#
_entry.id   AF-A0AAE9PQ05-F1
#
_cell.length_a   1.000
_cell.length_b   1.000
_cell.length_c   1.000
_cell.angle_alpha   90.00
_cell.angle_beta   90.00
_cell.angle_gamma   90.00
#
_symmetry.space_group_name_H-M   'P 1'
#
loop_
_entity.id
_entity.type
_entity.pdbx_description
1 polymer ?
#
loop_
_entity_poly.entity_id
_entity_poly.type
_entity_poly.pdbx_seq_one_letter_code
_entity_poly.pdbx_strand_id
1 'polypeptide(L)' 'MRLCIVQREDTLETIADRYQLSTRELQLYNRLAEHHVEEGQVLYIP' A
#
# COMPACT_ATOMS: atom_id res chain seq x y z
N MET A 1 12.05 -5.21 -6.71
CA MET A 1 10.78 -5.25 -5.95
C MET A 1 11.05 -4.80 -4.53
N ARG A 2 10.27 -3.84 -4.04
CA ARG A 2 10.33 -3.38 -2.64
C ARG A 2 9.08 -3.89 -1.91
N LEU A 3 9.25 -4.22 -0.64
CA LEU A 3 8.19 -4.66 0.25
C LEU A 3 7.98 -3.55 1.29
N CYS A 4 6.73 -3.21 1.56
CA CYS A 4 6.34 -2.27 2.60
C CYS A 4 5.42 -3.01 3.57
N ILE A 5 5.72 -2.96 4.86
CA ILE A 5 4.87 -3.52 5.90
C ILE A 5 4.07 -2.36 6.49
N VAL A 6 2.76 -2.41 6.35
CA VAL A 6 1.83 -1.38 6.82
C VAL A 6 1.95 -1.26 8.34
N GLN A 7 2.26 -0.06 8.82
CA GLN A 7 2.25 0.26 10.24
C GLN A 7 0.87 0.78 10.66
N ARG A 8 0.59 0.81 11.97
CA ARG A 8 -0.69 1.29 12.53
C ARG A 8 -1.10 2.70 12.08
N GLU A 9 -0.13 3.55 11.76
CA GLU A 9 -0.35 4.94 11.32
C GLU A 9 -0.23 5.10 9.80
N ASP A 10 0.09 4.04 9.07
CA ASP A 10 0.14 4.07 7.61
C ASP A 10 -1.27 3.86 7.04
N THR A 11 -1.58 4.62 5.98
CA THR A 11 -2.76 4.41 5.16
C THR A 11 -2.33 4.10 3.74
N LEU A 12 -3.25 3.60 2.92
CA LEU A 12 -2.96 3.36 1.52
C LEU A 12 -2.49 4.64 0.81
N GLU A 13 -3.03 5.80 1.20
CA GLU A 13 -2.67 7.12 0.66
C GLU A 13 -1.27 7.55 1.10
N THR A 14 -0.93 7.43 2.39
CA THR A 14 0.41 7.83 2.86
C THR A 14 1.51 6.94 2.28
N ILE A 15 1.22 5.64 2.10
CA ILE A 15 2.12 4.71 1.42
C ILE A 15 2.25 5.08 -0.06
N ALA A 16 1.14 5.35 -0.74
CA ALA A 16 1.15 5.78 -2.13
C ALA A 16 1.98 7.05 -2.35
N ASP A 17 1.76 8.08 -1.52
CA ASP A 17 2.52 9.33 -1.56
C ASP A 17 4.01 9.12 -1.27
N ARG A 18 4.35 8.29 -0.27
CA ARG A 18 5.74 7.96 0.10
C ARG A 18 6.51 7.34 -1.06
N TYR A 19 5.83 6.50 -1.86
CA TYR A 19 6.43 5.84 -3.01
C TYR A 19 6.14 6.54 -4.35
N GLN A 20 5.50 7.72 -4.33
CA GLN A 20 5.09 8.48 -5.52
C GLN A 20 4.26 7.64 -6.51
N LEU A 21 3.42 6.77 -5.97
CA LEU A 21 2.49 5.91 -6.71
C LEU A 21 1.06 6.41 -6.50
N SER A 22 0.14 5.99 -7.37
CA SER A 22 -1.28 6.15 -7.08
C SER A 22 -1.79 5.01 -6.18
N THR A 23 -2.75 5.32 -5.32
CA THR A 23 -3.46 4.32 -4.49
C THR A 23 -4.05 3.21 -5.35
N ARG A 24 -4.56 3.55 -6.54
CA ARG A 24 -5.11 2.61 -7.52
C ARG A 24 -4.06 1.66 -8.09
N GLU A 25 -2.87 2.14 -8.44
CA GLU A 25 -1.78 1.28 -8.91
C GLU A 25 -1.35 0.31 -7.80
N LEU A 26 -1.19 0.82 -6.58
CA LEU A 26 -0.89 0.01 -5.40
C LEU A 26 -1.94 -1.08 -5.18
N GLN A 27 -3.22 -0.76 -5.28
CA GLN A 27 -4.31 -1.74 -5.18
C GLN A 27 -4.26 -2.81 -6.26
N LEU A 28 -4.11 -2.40 -7.52
CA LEU A 28 -4.09 -3.34 -8.64
C LEU A 28 -2.89 -4.29 -8.51
N TYR A 29 -1.74 -3.75 -8.11
CA TYR A 29 -0.52 -4.53 -7.92
C TYR A 29 -0.63 -5.51 -6.75
N ASN A 30 -1.26 -5.08 -5.65
CA ASN A 30 -1.45 -5.90 -4.44
C ASN A 30 -2.74 -6.72 -4.43
N ARG A 31 -3.57 -6.59 -5.47
CA ARG A 31 -4.92 -7.19 -5.57
C ARG A 31 -5.76 -6.89 -4.32
N LEU A 32 -5.68 -5.65 -3.83
CA LEU A 32 -6.48 -5.21 -2.69
C LEU A 32 -7.95 -5.15 -3.12
N ALA A 33 -8.82 -5.80 -2.34
CA ALA A 33 -10.26 -5.79 -2.58
C ALA A 33 -10.91 -4.45 -2.21
N GLU A 34 -10.31 -3.74 -1.24
CA GLU A 34 -10.81 -2.47 -0.73
C GLU A 34 -9.71 -1.41 -0.66
N HIS A 35 -10.10 -0.16 -0.45
CA HIS A 35 -9.19 0.97 -0.22
C HIS A 35 -8.54 0.96 1.19
N HIS A 36 -8.77 -0.08 1.97
CA HIS A 36 -8.24 -0.22 3.33
C HIS A 36 -7.00 -1.11 3.36
N VAL A 37 -6.08 -0.79 4.25
CA VAL A 37 -4.89 -1.57 4.55
C VAL A 37 -4.84 -1.80 6.05
N GLU A 38 -4.49 -3.02 6.46
CA GLU A 38 -4.45 -3.41 7.87
C GLU A 38 -3.01 -3.36 8.41
N GLU A 39 -2.87 -3.09 9.71
CA GLU A 39 -1.56 -3.13 10.38
C GLU A 39 -0.92 -4.52 10.22
N GLY A 40 0.35 -4.56 9.83
CA GLY A 40 1.10 -5.79 9.58
C GLY A 40 0.89 -6.38 8.19
N GLN A 41 -0.01 -5.81 7.37
CA GLN A 41 -0.19 -6.21 5.99
C GLN A 41 1.07 -5.90 5.15
N VAL A 42 1.41 -6.82 4.24
CA VAL A 42 2.54 -6.63 3.32
C VAL A 42 2.03 -6.11 1.99
N LEU A 43 2.54 -4.95 1.59
CA LEU A 43 2.32 -4.35 0.28
C LEU A 43 3.59 -4.48 -0.57
N TYR A 44 3.38 -4.96 -1.78
CA TYR A 44 4.35 -5.00 -2.85
C TYR A 44 4.35 -3.64 -3.57
N ILE A 45 5.53 -3.04 -3.68
CA ILE A 45 5.75 -1.79 -4.37
C ILE A 45 6.49 -2.09 -5.69
N PRO A 46 5.93 -1.72 -6.86
CA PRO A 46 6.57 -1.89 -8.17
C PRO A 46 7.92 -1.17 -8.28
#